data_AF-A0A5C5CX56-F1
#
_entry.id   AF-A0A5C5CX56-F1
#
_cell.length_a   1.000
_cell.length_b   1.000
_cell.length_c   1.000
_cell.angle_alpha   90.00
_cell.angle_beta   90.00
_cell.angle_gamma   90.00
#
_symmetry.space_group_name_H-M   'P 1'
#
loop_
_entity.id
_entity.type
_entity.pdbx_description
1 polymer ?
#
loop_
_entity_poly.entity_id
_entity_poly.type
_entity_poly.pdbx_seq_one_letter_code
_entity_poly.pdbx_strand_id
1 'polypeptide(L)'
;MNINELAEISWFHGGDDIFQEWSFPPPMKKNQNYLIRHSPVFFTANKEYALGAGKRLAVSSLKKDANILNTISNYAASEKLRVMTSKIQLMEKSLNVQHDFWHRGWLSGDVLRYAWTDVDLEHHFHKEIRRNCEEYDMSKEYGTYVFNLNLTRSLIESICKCAFDMGYDGLFGHEVDRHSVEGKTLSQPILAVFRENVISSPVWIGHNSCGELIG
;
A
#
# COMPACT_ATOMS: atom_id res chain seq x y z
N MET A 1 -1.02 5.28 -17.66
CA MET A 1 -0.91 3.95 -18.30
C MET A 1 -2.30 3.35 -18.38
N ASN A 2 -2.69 2.81 -19.54
CA ASN A 2 -3.94 2.07 -19.68
C ASN A 2 -3.78 0.61 -19.19
N ILE A 3 -4.87 -0.15 -19.14
CA ILE A 3 -4.84 -1.54 -18.64
C ILE A 3 -3.95 -2.47 -19.46
N ASN A 4 -3.89 -2.29 -20.79
CA ASN A 4 -3.03 -3.11 -21.64
C ASN A 4 -1.56 -2.87 -21.28
N GLU A 5 -1.16 -1.62 -21.08
CA GLU A 5 0.20 -1.27 -20.64
C GLU A 5 0.51 -1.85 -19.26
N LEU A 6 -0.44 -1.78 -18.31
CA LEU A 6 -0.26 -2.35 -16.96
C LEU A 6 -0.15 -3.88 -16.97
N ALA A 7 -0.80 -4.56 -17.91
CA ALA A 7 -0.79 -6.01 -18.04
C ALA A 7 0.52 -6.57 -18.64
N GLU A 8 1.27 -5.75 -19.38
CA GLU A 8 2.59 -6.13 -19.91
C GLU A 8 3.73 -5.94 -18.88
N ILE A 9 3.43 -5.33 -17.72
CA ILE A 9 4.39 -5.14 -16.63
C ILE A 9 4.54 -6.42 -15.80
N SER A 10 5.78 -6.76 -15.45
CA SER A 10 6.08 -7.71 -14.37
C SER A 10 5.88 -7.04 -13.02
N TRP A 11 4.95 -7.56 -12.22
CA TRP A 11 4.63 -7.04 -10.89
C TRP A 11 5.36 -7.85 -9.82
N PHE A 12 6.16 -7.16 -9.02
CA PHE A 12 7.01 -7.76 -8.00
C PHE A 12 6.43 -7.58 -6.60
N HIS A 13 6.53 -8.63 -5.79
CA HIS A 13 6.21 -8.61 -4.37
C HIS A 13 7.38 -9.17 -3.57
N GLY A 14 7.86 -8.40 -2.60
CA GLY A 14 8.92 -8.84 -1.69
C GLY A 14 8.36 -9.40 -0.40
N GLY A 15 8.96 -10.48 0.09
CA GLY A 15 8.59 -11.09 1.35
C GLY A 15 9.60 -12.16 1.77
N ASP A 16 9.41 -12.72 2.96
CA ASP A 16 10.27 -13.79 3.46
C ASP A 16 9.62 -15.18 3.30
N ASP A 17 8.29 -15.25 3.24
CA ASP A 17 7.54 -16.50 3.17
C ASP A 17 7.19 -16.87 1.72
N ILE A 18 7.46 -18.12 1.34
CA ILE A 18 7.09 -18.68 0.03
C ILE A 18 5.71 -19.32 0.12
N PHE A 19 4.87 -19.07 -0.88
CA PHE A 19 3.54 -19.65 -1.03
C PHE A 19 3.20 -19.86 -2.51
N GLN A 20 2.20 -20.70 -2.78
CA GLN A 20 1.80 -21.07 -4.15
C GLN A 20 0.67 -20.19 -4.71
N GLU A 21 -0.14 -19.59 -3.83
CA GLU A 21 -1.31 -18.81 -4.19
C GLU A 21 -1.40 -17.54 -3.34
N TRP A 22 -1.92 -16.47 -3.92
CA TRP A 22 -2.15 -15.22 -3.21
C TRP A 22 -3.34 -15.36 -2.26
N SER A 23 -3.27 -14.72 -1.10
CA SER A 23 -4.39 -14.65 -0.16
C SER A 23 -4.91 -13.23 -0.05
N PHE A 24 -6.24 -13.07 -0.11
CA PHE A 24 -6.94 -11.80 0.02
C PHE A 24 -8.03 -11.95 1.09
N PRO A 25 -7.88 -11.34 2.28
CA PRO A 25 -6.76 -10.50 2.72
C PRO A 25 -5.45 -11.29 2.98
N PRO A 26 -4.26 -10.69 2.77
CA PRO A 26 -2.97 -11.32 3.06
C PRO A 26 -2.89 -11.88 4.49
N PRO A 27 -2.16 -12.99 4.73
CA PRO A 27 -2.04 -13.58 6.06
C PRO A 27 -1.42 -12.59 7.06
N MET A 28 -1.81 -12.71 8.33
CA MET A 28 -1.24 -11.87 9.38
C MET A 28 0.25 -12.16 9.57
N LYS A 29 1.05 -11.11 9.64
CA LYS A 29 2.47 -11.24 10.01
C LYS A 29 2.58 -11.65 11.47
N LYS A 30 3.43 -12.65 11.75
CA LYS A 30 3.70 -13.10 13.12
C LYS A 30 4.24 -11.93 13.94
N ASN A 31 3.79 -11.82 15.20
CA ASN A 31 4.23 -10.81 16.17
C ASN A 31 3.93 -9.34 15.77
N GLN A 32 2.96 -9.10 14.88
CA GLN A 32 2.55 -7.75 14.46
C GLN A 32 1.06 -7.48 14.68
N ASN A 33 0.48 -8.05 15.74
CA ASN A 33 -0.95 -8.00 16.02
C ASN A 33 -1.47 -6.58 16.32
N TYR A 34 -0.59 -5.66 16.70
CA TYR A 34 -0.88 -4.24 16.93
C TYR A 34 -0.90 -3.41 15.64
N LEU A 35 -0.53 -4.00 14.49
CA LEU A 35 -0.59 -3.31 13.20
C LEU A 35 -1.93 -3.58 12.50
N ILE A 36 -2.52 -2.53 11.91
CA ILE A 36 -3.72 -2.65 11.09
C ILE A 36 -3.44 -3.59 9.93
N ARG A 37 -4.30 -4.59 9.72
CA ARG A 37 -4.13 -5.54 8.63
C ARG A 37 -4.41 -4.87 7.29
N HIS A 38 -3.57 -5.17 6.30
CA HIS A 38 -3.91 -4.81 4.93
C HIS A 38 -4.90 -5.80 4.35
N SER A 39 -5.97 -5.30 3.74
CA SER A 39 -6.87 -6.08 2.88
C SER A 39 -6.34 -6.31 1.46
N PRO A 40 -5.66 -5.36 0.79
CA PRO A 40 -5.04 -5.60 -0.51
C PRO A 40 -3.70 -6.34 -0.41
N VAL A 41 -3.29 -6.96 -1.51
CA VAL A 41 -1.91 -7.38 -1.78
C VAL A 41 -1.23 -6.29 -2.60
N PHE A 42 -0.04 -5.85 -2.17
CA PHE A 42 0.72 -4.79 -2.85
C PHE A 42 1.84 -5.37 -3.71
N PHE A 43 1.99 -4.77 -4.88
CA PHE A 43 3.04 -5.06 -5.85
C PHE A 43 3.70 -3.77 -6.31
N THR A 44 4.88 -3.88 -6.89
CA THR A 44 5.57 -2.78 -7.56
C THR A 44 6.17 -3.23 -8.89
N ALA A 45 6.32 -2.32 -9.85
CA ALA A 45 7.08 -2.62 -11.07
C ALA A 45 8.60 -2.56 -10.86
N ASN A 46 9.06 -2.11 -9.69
CA ASN A 46 10.49 -2.01 -9.37
C ASN A 46 10.97 -3.19 -8.53
N LYS A 47 11.77 -4.06 -9.14
CA LYS A 47 12.38 -5.24 -8.51
C LYS A 47 13.24 -4.90 -7.29
N GLU A 48 14.05 -3.85 -7.36
CA GLU A 48 14.96 -3.45 -6.27
C GLU A 48 14.16 -2.90 -5.08
N TYR A 49 13.14 -2.10 -5.36
CA TYR A 49 12.24 -1.59 -4.32
C TYR A 49 11.50 -2.73 -3.61
N ALA A 50 11.02 -3.73 -4.36
CA ALA A 50 10.35 -4.89 -3.79
C ALA A 50 11.25 -5.68 -2.82
N LEU A 51 12.57 -5.80 -3.11
CA LEU A 51 13.52 -6.46 -2.21
C LEU A 51 13.72 -5.72 -0.86
N GLY A 52 13.30 -4.46 -0.76
CA GLY A 52 13.24 -3.75 0.53
C GLY A 52 12.21 -4.34 1.51
N ALA A 53 11.25 -5.14 1.03
CA ALA A 53 10.19 -5.73 1.86
C ALA A 53 10.52 -7.13 2.40
N GLY A 54 11.58 -7.78 1.93
CA GLY A 54 11.98 -9.12 2.35
C GLY A 54 13.10 -9.72 1.50
N LYS A 55 13.60 -10.88 1.90
CA LYS A 55 14.75 -11.54 1.24
C LYS A 55 14.40 -12.28 -0.04
N ARG A 56 13.12 -12.53 -0.29
CA ARG A 56 12.62 -13.27 -1.46
C ARG A 56 11.70 -12.41 -2.29
N LEU A 57 11.59 -12.78 -3.55
CA LEU A 57 10.84 -12.02 -4.53
C LEU A 57 9.93 -12.94 -5.34
N ALA A 58 8.64 -12.61 -5.35
CA ALA A 58 7.67 -13.18 -6.27
C ALA A 58 7.43 -12.22 -7.43
N VAL A 59 7.21 -12.77 -8.62
CA VAL A 59 6.73 -12.05 -9.79
C VAL A 59 5.36 -12.58 -10.19
N SER A 60 4.49 -11.67 -10.62
CA SER A 60 3.17 -11.98 -11.15
C SER A 60 2.82 -11.04 -12.31
N SER A 61 1.82 -11.43 -13.11
CA SER A 61 1.26 -10.61 -14.18
C SER A 61 -0.18 -10.25 -13.90
N LEU A 62 -0.57 -9.05 -14.31
CA LEU A 62 -1.94 -8.56 -14.22
C LEU A 62 -2.74 -9.06 -15.44
N LYS A 63 -3.98 -9.50 -15.22
CA LYS A 63 -4.85 -9.90 -16.33
C LYS A 63 -5.33 -8.68 -17.14
N LYS A 64 -5.47 -8.84 -18.45
CA LYS A 64 -5.84 -7.76 -19.38
C LYS A 64 -7.27 -7.23 -19.20
N ASP A 65 -8.13 -8.04 -18.60
CA ASP A 65 -9.53 -7.72 -18.29
C ASP A 65 -9.72 -7.17 -16.87
N ALA A 66 -8.66 -7.03 -16.08
CA ALA A 66 -8.74 -6.48 -14.73
C ALA A 66 -9.19 -5.02 -14.75
N ASN A 67 -10.16 -4.67 -13.90
CA ASN A 67 -10.62 -3.29 -13.76
C ASN A 67 -9.76 -2.54 -12.75
N ILE A 68 -8.60 -2.03 -13.19
CA ILE A 68 -7.68 -1.27 -12.33
C ILE A 68 -7.94 0.23 -12.43
N LEU A 69 -8.14 0.87 -11.29
CA LEU A 69 -8.17 2.33 -11.21
C LEU A 69 -6.74 2.88 -11.29
N ASN A 70 -6.37 3.46 -12.43
CA ASN A 70 -5.18 4.28 -12.53
C ASN A 70 -5.47 5.69 -11.99
N THR A 71 -5.00 5.99 -10.78
CA THR A 71 -5.29 7.27 -10.10
C THR A 71 -4.60 8.47 -10.72
N ILE A 72 -3.60 8.23 -11.57
CA ILE A 72 -2.81 9.26 -12.24
C ILE A 72 -3.44 9.64 -13.58
N SER A 73 -3.83 8.64 -14.39
CA SER A 73 -4.35 8.90 -15.74
C SER A 73 -5.87 9.01 -15.81
N ASN A 74 -6.61 8.51 -14.80
CA ASN A 74 -8.07 8.62 -14.75
C ASN A 74 -8.50 9.66 -13.71
N TYR A 75 -8.41 10.94 -14.09
CA TYR A 75 -8.71 12.06 -13.20
C TYR A 75 -10.12 11.99 -12.60
N ALA A 76 -11.15 11.72 -13.41
CA ALA A 76 -12.53 11.72 -12.96
C ALA A 76 -12.80 10.61 -11.93
N ALA A 77 -12.28 9.41 -12.15
CA ALA A 77 -12.41 8.32 -11.18
C ALA A 77 -11.55 8.57 -9.94
N SER A 78 -10.34 9.12 -10.09
CA SER A 78 -9.50 9.53 -8.96
C SER A 78 -10.17 10.59 -8.08
N GLU A 79 -10.84 11.57 -8.68
CA GLU A 79 -11.60 12.60 -7.96
C GLU A 79 -12.81 12.01 -7.25
N LYS A 80 -13.54 11.08 -7.88
CA LYS A 80 -14.62 10.35 -7.22
C LYS A 80 -14.09 9.56 -6.00
N LEU A 81 -12.93 8.92 -6.14
CA LEU A 81 -12.28 8.20 -5.05
C LEU A 81 -11.91 9.15 -3.89
N ARG A 82 -11.38 10.34 -4.19
CA ARG A 82 -11.07 11.38 -3.21
C ARG A 82 -12.31 11.78 -2.41
N VAL A 83 -13.40 12.09 -3.11
CA VAL A 83 -14.67 12.51 -2.49
C VAL A 83 -15.31 11.41 -1.64
N MET A 84 -15.13 10.13 -2.03
CA MET A 84 -15.58 9.02 -1.19
C MET A 84 -14.70 8.86 0.05
N THR A 85 -13.38 8.96 -0.11
CA THR A 85 -12.42 8.86 0.99
C THR A 85 -12.59 10.01 1.99
N SER A 86 -12.92 11.22 1.54
CA SER A 86 -13.11 12.40 2.40
C SER A 86 -14.32 12.30 3.34
N LYS A 87 -15.22 11.34 3.11
CA LYS A 87 -16.38 11.10 3.99
C LYS A 87 -16.04 10.23 5.20
N ILE A 88 -14.82 9.71 5.28
CA ILE A 88 -14.34 8.92 6.41
C ILE A 88 -13.83 9.89 7.48
N GLN A 89 -14.36 9.78 8.70
CA GLN A 89 -14.15 10.75 9.78
C GLN A 89 -12.68 11.11 10.03
N LEU A 90 -11.78 10.13 10.02
CA LEU A 90 -10.35 10.38 10.21
C LEU A 90 -9.73 11.09 9.00
N MET A 91 -10.19 10.78 7.79
CA MET A 91 -9.63 11.29 6.54
C MET A 91 -10.06 12.73 6.24
N GLU A 92 -11.27 13.12 6.64
CA GLU A 92 -11.83 14.46 6.41
C GLU A 92 -10.89 15.58 6.86
N LYS A 93 -10.13 15.35 7.94
CA LYS A 93 -9.19 16.31 8.52
C LYS A 93 -7.76 16.22 7.96
N SER A 94 -7.51 15.30 7.05
CA SER A 94 -6.17 15.10 6.47
C SER A 94 -5.94 16.01 5.26
N LEU A 95 -4.67 16.33 5.02
CA LEU A 95 -4.24 16.91 3.74
C LEU A 95 -4.48 15.92 2.59
N ASN A 96 -4.44 14.62 2.88
CA ASN A 96 -4.55 13.56 1.87
C ASN A 96 -5.78 13.70 1.00
N VAL A 97 -6.91 14.14 1.54
CA VAL A 97 -8.17 14.30 0.78
C VAL A 97 -8.35 15.70 0.17
N GLN A 98 -7.40 16.62 0.34
CA GLN A 98 -7.45 17.93 -0.32
C GLN A 98 -7.17 17.76 -1.82
N HIS A 99 -7.95 18.45 -2.65
CA HIS A 99 -7.95 18.25 -4.11
C HIS A 99 -6.54 18.24 -4.74
N ASP A 100 -5.76 19.30 -4.54
CA ASP A 100 -4.44 19.43 -5.17
C ASP A 100 -3.38 18.54 -4.52
N PHE A 101 -3.53 18.22 -3.24
CA PHE A 101 -2.66 17.29 -2.55
C PHE A 101 -2.91 15.86 -3.04
N TRP A 102 -4.17 15.48 -3.23
CA TRP A 102 -4.58 14.17 -3.73
C TRP A 102 -4.02 13.90 -5.13
N HIS A 103 -4.32 14.78 -6.10
CA HIS A 103 -3.96 14.54 -7.50
C HIS A 103 -2.45 14.61 -7.74
N ARG A 104 -1.74 15.55 -7.09
CA ARG A 104 -0.26 15.58 -7.15
C ARG A 104 0.37 14.48 -6.33
N GLY A 105 -0.23 14.13 -5.20
CA GLY A 105 0.26 13.10 -4.29
C GLY A 105 0.20 11.70 -4.89
N TRP A 106 -0.69 11.41 -5.84
CA TRP A 106 -0.65 10.15 -6.60
C TRP A 106 0.56 10.05 -7.55
N LEU A 107 1.09 11.19 -7.99
CA LEU A 107 2.31 11.25 -8.80
C LEU A 107 3.56 11.11 -7.92
N SER A 108 3.63 11.83 -6.79
CA SER A 108 4.79 11.78 -5.88
C SER A 108 4.78 10.59 -4.93
N GLY A 109 3.62 9.98 -4.70
CA GLY A 109 3.38 8.97 -3.67
C GLY A 109 3.03 9.54 -2.29
N ASP A 110 3.02 10.86 -2.10
CA ASP A 110 2.72 11.49 -0.81
C ASP A 110 1.27 11.28 -0.37
N VAL A 111 0.36 11.02 -1.30
CA VAL A 111 -1.05 10.74 -0.97
C VAL A 111 -1.22 9.49 -0.11
N LEU A 112 -0.24 8.57 -0.13
CA LEU A 112 -0.22 7.37 0.70
C LEU A 112 0.50 7.57 2.04
N ARG A 113 0.91 8.81 2.37
CA ARG A 113 1.48 9.17 3.67
C ARG A 113 0.52 10.08 4.41
N TYR A 114 0.07 9.67 5.59
CA TYR A 114 -0.89 10.47 6.33
C TYR A 114 -0.27 11.83 6.72
N ALA A 115 -0.90 12.90 6.28
CA ALA A 115 -0.45 14.27 6.47
C ALA A 115 -1.61 15.13 7.01
N TRP A 116 -1.30 15.99 7.98
CA TRP A 116 -2.26 16.87 8.64
C TRP A 116 -1.62 18.20 9.00
N THR A 117 -2.46 19.23 9.17
CA THR A 117 -2.05 20.56 9.65
C THR A 117 -2.89 21.04 10.83
N ASP A 118 -3.86 20.24 11.27
CA ASP A 118 -4.76 20.54 12.38
C ASP A 118 -4.07 20.23 13.73
N VAL A 119 -3.88 21.26 14.55
CA VAL A 119 -3.23 21.18 15.88
C VAL A 119 -4.08 20.36 16.87
N ASP A 120 -5.41 20.42 16.75
CA ASP A 120 -6.30 19.63 17.62
C ASP A 120 -6.17 18.13 17.30
N LEU A 121 -5.94 17.80 16.04
CA LEU A 121 -5.65 16.44 15.59
C LEU A 121 -4.32 15.93 16.18
N GLU A 122 -3.29 16.78 16.22
CA GLU A 122 -2.01 16.45 16.83
C GLU A 122 -2.15 16.16 18.33
N HIS A 123 -2.92 16.97 19.06
CA HIS A 123 -3.18 16.72 20.48
C HIS A 123 -3.93 15.40 20.70
N HIS A 124 -4.94 15.13 19.86
CA HIS A 124 -5.66 13.86 19.87
C HIS A 124 -4.72 12.66 19.64
N PHE A 125 -3.82 12.75 18.67
CA PHE A 125 -2.83 11.71 18.38
C PHE A 125 -1.87 11.45 19.54
N HIS A 126 -1.39 12.51 20.21
CA HIS A 126 -0.57 12.34 21.41
C HIS A 126 -1.29 11.58 22.53
N LYS A 127 -2.60 11.77 22.67
CA LYS A 127 -3.42 11.02 23.64
C LYS A 127 -3.56 9.55 23.24
N GLU A 128 -3.82 9.27 21.97
CA GLU A 128 -3.91 7.90 21.45
C GLU A 128 -2.58 7.14 21.54
N ILE A 129 -1.45 7.80 21.26
CA ILE A 129 -0.10 7.23 21.45
C ILE A 129 0.08 6.80 22.90
N ARG A 130 -0.25 7.67 23.87
CA ARG A 130 -0.11 7.35 25.29
C ARG A 130 -0.96 6.13 25.67
N ARG A 131 -2.23 6.10 25.24
CA ARG A 131 -3.13 4.96 25.50
C ARG A 131 -2.56 3.65 24.93
N ASN A 132 -2.05 3.67 23.71
CA ASN A 132 -1.48 2.47 23.08
C ASN A 132 -0.19 2.02 23.80
N CYS A 133 0.65 2.95 24.28
CA CYS A 133 1.83 2.60 25.07
C CYS A 133 1.46 1.86 26.36
N GLU A 134 0.41 2.34 27.05
CA GLU A 134 -0.11 1.71 28.27
C GLU A 134 -0.76 0.35 27.99
N GLU A 135 -1.56 0.24 26.91
CA GLU A 135 -2.28 -0.99 26.55
C GLU A 135 -1.34 -2.13 26.11
N TYR A 136 -0.29 -1.80 25.34
CA TYR A 136 0.62 -2.79 24.75
C TYR A 136 1.97 -2.90 25.46
N ASP A 137 2.15 -2.25 26.62
CA ASP A 137 3.40 -2.18 27.37
C ASP A 137 4.60 -1.79 26.50
N MET A 138 4.46 -0.68 25.76
CA MET A 138 5.45 -0.19 24.80
C MET A 138 6.13 1.09 25.29
N SER A 139 7.40 1.28 24.93
CA SER A 139 8.06 2.58 25.14
C SER A 139 7.36 3.67 24.31
N LYS A 140 7.49 4.93 24.75
CA LYS A 140 6.88 6.07 24.05
C LYS A 140 7.38 6.19 22.61
N GLU A 141 8.67 5.97 22.39
CA GLU A 141 9.30 6.02 21.07
C GLU A 141 8.70 4.94 20.15
N TYR A 142 8.57 3.72 20.66
CA TYR A 142 8.01 2.60 19.89
C TYR A 142 6.51 2.77 19.64
N GLY A 143 5.75 3.20 20.64
CA GLY A 143 4.32 3.49 20.49
C GLY A 143 4.05 4.61 19.50
N THR A 144 4.89 5.64 19.45
CA THR A 144 4.82 6.72 18.43
C THR A 144 5.07 6.17 17.03
N TYR A 145 6.09 5.31 16.88
CA TYR A 145 6.38 4.65 15.60
C TYR A 145 5.20 3.78 15.13
N VAL A 146 4.67 2.92 16.01
CA VAL A 146 3.52 2.05 15.72
C VAL A 146 2.27 2.86 15.37
N PHE A 147 2.01 3.94 16.09
CA PHE A 147 0.89 4.83 15.81
C PHE A 147 0.97 5.43 14.41
N ASN A 148 2.12 5.99 14.02
CA ASN A 148 2.31 6.56 12.69
C ASN A 148 2.19 5.51 11.57
N LEU A 149 2.67 4.29 11.80
CA LEU A 149 2.45 3.18 10.88
C LEU A 149 0.95 2.88 10.73
N ASN A 150 0.21 2.77 11.82
CA ASN A 150 -1.22 2.47 11.78
C ASN A 150 -2.02 3.61 11.15
N LEU A 151 -1.64 4.86 11.38
CA LEU A 151 -2.29 6.00 10.75
C LEU A 151 -2.16 5.94 9.22
N THR A 152 -0.95 5.65 8.74
CA THR A 152 -0.68 5.46 7.30
C THR A 152 -1.41 4.24 6.74
N ARG A 153 -1.41 3.11 7.45
CA ARG A 153 -2.12 1.91 7.04
C ARG A 153 -3.64 2.14 6.99
N SER A 154 -4.19 2.87 7.96
CA SER A 154 -5.62 3.23 7.98
C SER A 154 -6.03 4.04 6.77
N LEU A 155 -5.20 5.01 6.37
CA LEU A 155 -5.38 5.80 5.16
C LEU A 155 -5.39 4.92 3.91
N ILE A 156 -4.37 4.08 3.75
CA ILE A 156 -4.25 3.19 2.60
C ILE A 156 -5.46 2.24 2.53
N GLU A 157 -5.85 1.61 3.66
CA GLU A 157 -7.02 0.74 3.71
C GLU A 157 -8.31 1.48 3.37
N SER A 158 -8.48 2.71 3.84
CA SER A 158 -9.64 3.55 3.53
C SER A 158 -9.74 3.83 2.04
N ILE A 159 -8.62 4.22 1.42
CA ILE A 159 -8.54 4.47 -0.03
C ILE A 159 -8.83 3.18 -0.81
N CYS A 160 -8.18 2.07 -0.47
CA CYS A 160 -8.39 0.78 -1.14
C CYS A 160 -9.83 0.30 -1.00
N LYS A 161 -10.44 0.45 0.19
CA LYS A 161 -11.84 0.13 0.41
C LYS A 161 -12.77 0.98 -0.46
N CYS A 162 -12.56 2.29 -0.53
CA CYS A 162 -13.38 3.14 -1.40
C CYS A 162 -13.24 2.76 -2.88
N ALA A 163 -12.03 2.41 -3.34
CA ALA A 163 -11.81 1.95 -4.72
C ALA A 163 -12.50 0.61 -4.99
N PHE A 164 -12.43 -0.33 -4.04
CA PHE A 164 -13.17 -1.59 -4.11
C PHE A 164 -14.68 -1.37 -4.15
N ASP A 165 -15.22 -0.49 -3.29
CA ASP A 165 -16.65 -0.15 -3.24
C ASP A 165 -17.11 0.57 -4.53
N MET A 166 -16.19 1.21 -5.26
CA MET A 166 -16.41 1.78 -6.60
C MET A 166 -16.43 0.72 -7.72
N GLY A 167 -16.14 -0.54 -7.42
CA GLY A 167 -16.17 -1.66 -8.36
C GLY A 167 -14.85 -1.93 -9.08
N TYR A 168 -13.73 -1.40 -8.59
CA TYR A 168 -12.40 -1.70 -9.12
C TYR A 168 -11.83 -2.97 -8.47
N ASP A 169 -11.01 -3.72 -9.22
CA ASP A 169 -10.30 -4.90 -8.74
C ASP A 169 -8.94 -4.55 -8.11
N GLY A 170 -8.47 -3.33 -8.33
CA GLY A 170 -7.24 -2.81 -7.77
C GLY A 170 -7.03 -1.34 -8.11
N LEU A 171 -5.94 -0.81 -7.60
CA LEU A 171 -5.54 0.59 -7.72
C LEU A 171 -4.06 0.69 -8.09
N PHE A 172 -3.76 1.55 -9.06
CA PHE A 172 -2.41 1.86 -9.49
C PHE A 172 -2.09 3.34 -9.20
N GLY A 173 -0.88 3.59 -8.69
CA GLY A 173 -0.32 4.92 -8.43
C GLY A 173 1.17 4.84 -8.12
N HIS A 174 1.69 5.81 -7.34
CA HIS A 174 3.03 5.73 -6.78
C HIS A 174 3.03 5.71 -5.26
N GLU A 175 4.11 5.19 -4.68
CA GLU A 175 4.45 5.27 -3.26
C GLU A 175 5.84 5.86 -3.11
N VAL A 176 6.07 6.67 -2.07
CA VAL A 176 7.41 7.18 -1.79
C VAL A 176 8.32 6.06 -1.26
N ASP A 177 9.45 5.87 -1.94
CA ASP A 177 10.53 5.00 -1.50
C ASP A 177 11.17 5.55 -0.22
N ARG A 178 10.98 4.85 0.89
CA ARG A 178 11.60 5.19 2.18
C ARG A 178 13.06 4.73 2.31
N HIS A 179 13.54 3.94 1.35
CA HIS A 179 14.90 3.41 1.29
C HIS A 179 15.77 4.18 0.30
N SER A 180 15.26 5.27 -0.28
CA SER A 180 16.01 6.10 -1.20
C SER A 180 17.16 6.82 -0.48
N VAL A 181 18.20 7.15 -1.26
CA VAL A 181 19.37 7.89 -0.79
C VAL A 181 18.95 9.21 -0.16
N GLU A 182 19.56 9.58 0.96
CA GLU A 182 19.33 10.84 1.66
C GLU A 182 19.35 12.03 0.69
N GLY A 183 18.31 12.87 0.73
CA GLY A 183 18.15 14.02 -0.18
C GLY A 183 17.49 13.70 -1.53
N LYS A 184 17.13 12.44 -1.83
CA LYS A 184 16.34 12.07 -3.02
C LYS A 184 15.05 11.36 -2.60
N THR A 185 13.91 12.03 -2.73
CA THR A 185 12.60 11.36 -2.65
C THR A 185 12.32 10.70 -3.99
N LEU A 186 12.39 9.38 -4.06
CA LEU A 186 12.00 8.60 -5.23
C LEU A 186 10.58 8.07 -5.02
N SER A 187 9.76 8.11 -6.07
CA SER A 187 8.41 7.56 -6.06
C SER A 187 8.39 6.30 -6.93
N GLN A 188 7.91 5.19 -6.39
CA GLN A 188 7.90 3.89 -7.06
C GLN A 188 6.48 3.52 -7.49
N PRO A 189 6.30 2.95 -8.69
CA PRO A 189 4.98 2.51 -9.14
C PRO A 189 4.48 1.40 -8.24
N ILE A 190 3.25 1.53 -7.74
CA ILE A 190 2.61 0.53 -6.89
C ILE A 190 1.26 0.10 -7.47
N LEU A 191 0.96 -1.17 -7.29
CA LEU A 191 -0.31 -1.78 -7.63
C LEU A 191 -0.87 -2.46 -6.37
N ALA A 192 -2.00 -1.98 -5.89
CA ALA A 192 -2.77 -2.62 -4.83
C ALA A 192 -3.88 -3.47 -5.47
N VAL A 193 -3.83 -4.78 -5.27
CA VAL A 193 -4.83 -5.72 -5.81
C VAL A 193 -5.77 -6.15 -4.69
N PHE A 194 -7.07 -6.21 -4.98
CA PHE A 194 -8.11 -6.49 -3.98
C PHE A 194 -8.64 -7.93 -4.06
N ARG A 195 -8.41 -8.63 -5.18
CA ARG A 195 -8.98 -9.95 -5.46
C ARG A 195 -7.96 -10.83 -6.19
N GLU A 196 -8.04 -12.13 -5.95
CA GLU A 196 -7.12 -13.11 -6.54
C GLU A 196 -7.27 -13.24 -8.06
N ASN A 197 -8.51 -13.16 -8.55
CA ASN A 197 -8.82 -13.50 -9.94
C ASN A 197 -8.28 -12.52 -10.98
N VAL A 198 -7.59 -11.44 -10.61
CA VAL A 198 -7.04 -10.44 -11.54
C VAL A 198 -5.52 -10.44 -11.64
N ILE A 199 -4.83 -11.23 -10.80
CA ILE A 199 -3.37 -11.37 -10.80
C ILE A 199 -3.02 -12.85 -10.99
N SER A 200 -1.91 -13.15 -11.67
CA SER A 200 -1.41 -14.53 -11.76
C SER A 200 -0.91 -15.02 -10.41
N SER A 201 -0.84 -16.34 -10.22
CA SER A 201 -0.12 -16.95 -9.10
C SER A 201 1.33 -16.44 -8.99
N PRO A 202 1.91 -16.42 -7.78
CA PRO A 202 3.30 -16.02 -7.57
C PRO A 202 4.28 -16.98 -8.25
N VAL A 203 5.26 -16.43 -8.96
CA VAL A 203 6.45 -17.15 -9.42
C VAL A 203 7.65 -16.65 -8.63
N TRP A 204 8.25 -17.49 -7.79
CA TRP A 204 9.37 -17.08 -6.93
C TRP A 204 10.70 -17.09 -7.67
N ILE A 205 11.36 -15.94 -7.72
CA ILE A 205 12.64 -15.77 -8.42
C ILE A 205 13.77 -16.38 -7.58
N GLY A 206 14.59 -17.22 -8.20
CA GLY A 206 15.73 -17.89 -7.54
C GLY A 206 15.35 -19.15 -6.75
N HIS A 207 14.08 -19.53 -6.74
CA HIS A 207 13.64 -20.85 -6.30
C HIS A 207 13.17 -21.63 -7.53
N ASN A 208 13.95 -22.62 -7.96
CA ASN A 208 13.45 -23.60 -8.91
C ASN A 208 12.28 -24.34 -8.24
N SER A 209 11.13 -24.34 -8.90
CA SER A 209 9.97 -25.18 -8.55
C SER A 209 10.21 -26.68 -8.80
N CYS A 210 11.43 -27.06 -9.17
CA CYS A 210 11.95 -28.41 -9.07
C CYS A 210 13.02 -28.44 -8.00
N GLY A 211 12.84 -29.28 -6.97
CA GLY A 211 13.79 -29.50 -5.89
C GLY A 211 15.08 -30.19 -6.34
N GLU A 212 15.81 -29.60 -7.28
CA GLU A 212 17.16 -29.99 -7.63
C GLU A 212 18.11 -28.83 -7.36
N LEU A 213 18.96 -29.04 -6.35
CA LEU A 213 20.16 -28.27 -6.11
C LEU A 213 21.07 -28.45 -7.33
N ILE A 214 21.37 -27.36 -8.04
CA ILE A 214 22.48 -27.36 -8.99
C ILE A 214 23.72 -27.00 -8.17
N GLY A 215 24.67 -27.94 -8.14
CA GLY A 215 25.94 -27.85 -7.40
C GLY A 215 27.00 -26.98 -8.05
#